data_AF-A0A848ED16-F1
#
_entry.id   AF-A0A848ED16-F1
#
_cell.length_a   1.000
_cell.length_b   1.000
_cell.length_c   1.000
_cell.angle_alpha   90.00
_cell.angle_beta   90.00
_cell.angle_gamma   90.00
#
_symmetry.space_group_name_H-M   'P 1'
#
loop_
_entity.id
_entity.type
_entity.pdbx_description
1 polymer ?
#
loop_
_entity_poly.entity_id
_entity_poly.type
_entity_poly.pdbx_seq_one_letter_code
_entity_poly.pdbx_strand_id
1 'polypeptide(L)'
;MSMRSALLFAALFCGTASVASAQSTPAVVYCVNNRIMVERATMSQMQSGRGHSEICIIGPSFDFQPDGVTWVRQNLRSDVGGSCRCR
;
A
#
# COMPACT_ATOMS: atom_id res chain seq x y z
N MET A 1 -22.08 30.84 59.61
CA MET A 1 -20.87 30.77 58.77
C MET A 1 -20.70 29.33 58.31
N SER A 2 -20.89 29.05 57.02
CA SER A 2 -20.72 27.71 56.47
C SER A 2 -19.92 27.83 55.18
N MET A 3 -18.64 27.50 55.28
CA MET A 3 -17.62 27.60 54.23
C MET A 3 -17.83 26.45 53.26
N ARG A 4 -18.38 26.72 52.07
CA ARG A 4 -18.59 25.71 51.03
C ARG A 4 -17.34 25.54 50.19
N SER A 5 -16.56 24.53 50.59
CA SER A 5 -15.83 23.54 49.80
C SER A 5 -15.36 23.89 48.38
N ALA A 6 -14.06 24.18 48.32
CA ALA A 6 -13.03 23.59 47.44
C ALA A 6 -13.42 23.12 46.02
N LEU A 7 -12.92 23.89 45.04
CA LEU A 7 -12.03 23.47 43.95
C LEU A 7 -12.33 22.12 43.26
N LEU A 8 -12.99 22.20 42.11
CA LEU A 8 -12.97 21.16 41.08
C LEU A 8 -12.80 21.83 39.71
N PHE A 9 -11.56 22.05 39.30
CA PHE A 9 -11.20 22.19 37.88
C PHE A 9 -10.15 21.14 37.57
N ALA A 10 -10.64 19.94 37.29
CA ALA A 10 -9.84 18.82 36.83
C ALA A 10 -9.33 19.13 35.42
N ALA A 11 -8.06 19.54 35.33
CA ALA A 11 -7.31 19.57 34.10
C ALA A 11 -7.05 18.12 33.66
N LEU A 12 -7.86 17.59 32.74
CA LEU A 12 -7.59 16.32 32.07
C LEU A 12 -7.20 16.56 30.61
N PHE A 13 -5.88 16.57 30.39
CA PHE A 13 -5.19 15.85 29.32
C PHE A 13 -5.96 15.71 27.99
N CYS A 14 -5.85 16.71 27.12
CA CYS A 14 -5.97 16.50 25.67
C CYS A 14 -4.74 15.70 25.20
N GLY A 15 -4.84 14.37 25.27
CA GLY A 15 -3.91 13.49 24.57
C GLY A 15 -3.98 13.79 23.08
N THR A 16 -2.91 14.35 22.53
CA THR A 16 -2.72 14.46 21.09
C THR A 16 -2.60 13.05 20.53
N ALA A 17 -3.73 12.47 20.10
CA ALA A 17 -3.72 11.27 19.30
C ALA A 17 -2.98 11.60 18.00
N SER A 18 -1.72 11.18 17.91
CA SER A 18 -0.98 11.20 16.66
C SER A 18 -1.80 10.43 15.64
N VAL A 19 -2.40 11.14 14.68
CA VAL A 19 -2.96 10.54 13.47
C VAL A 19 -1.82 9.80 12.79
N ALA A 20 -1.72 8.50 13.06
CA ALA A 20 -0.82 7.62 12.33
C ALA A 20 -1.32 7.62 10.89
N SER A 21 -0.67 8.41 10.04
CA SER A 21 -0.90 8.41 8.60
C SER A 21 -0.60 7.01 8.10
N ALA A 22 -1.65 6.22 7.88
CA ALA A 22 -1.57 4.92 7.23
C ALA A 22 -1.02 5.15 5.82
N GLN A 23 0.29 4.98 5.65
CA GLN A 23 0.90 4.99 4.34
C GLN A 23 0.34 3.79 3.59
N SER A 24 -0.55 4.06 2.63
CA SER A 24 -1.12 3.01 1.80
C SER A 24 -0.01 2.43 0.92
N THR A 25 0.18 1.11 0.98
CA THR A 25 1.13 0.42 0.10
C THR A 25 0.65 0.57 -1.34
N PRO A 26 1.47 1.15 -2.24
CA PRO A 26 1.05 1.36 -3.62
C PRO A 26 0.93 0.02 -4.35
N ALA A 27 0.05 -0.01 -5.35
CA ALA A 27 -0.06 -1.09 -6.31
C ALA A 27 1.07 -1.00 -7.32
N VAL A 28 1.83 -2.08 -7.49
CA VAL A 28 2.98 -2.13 -8.39
C VAL A 28 2.68 -3.06 -9.57
N VAL A 29 3.08 -2.66 -10.78
CA VAL A 29 3.00 -3.50 -11.98
C VAL A 29 4.33 -4.23 -12.20
N TYR A 30 4.31 -5.55 -12.14
CA TYR A 30 5.53 -6.37 -12.21
C TYR A 30 5.32 -7.66 -13.00
N CYS A 31 6.42 -8.26 -13.46
CA CYS A 31 6.45 -9.57 -14.07
C CYS A 31 6.95 -10.61 -13.07
N VAL A 32 6.27 -11.75 -12.99
CA VAL A 32 6.70 -12.89 -12.19
C VAL A 32 6.23 -14.18 -12.86
N ASN A 33 7.10 -15.19 -12.95
CA ASN A 33 6.78 -16.46 -13.63
C ASN A 33 6.19 -16.25 -15.04
N ASN A 34 6.74 -15.27 -15.76
CA ASN A 34 6.29 -14.84 -17.08
C ASN A 34 4.84 -14.33 -17.13
N ARG A 35 4.29 -13.88 -16.00
CA ARG A 35 2.93 -13.35 -15.89
C ARG A 35 2.92 -11.94 -15.31
N ILE A 36 2.13 -11.07 -15.94
CA ILE A 36 1.93 -9.69 -15.47
C ILE A 36 1.06 -9.72 -14.22
N MET A 37 1.51 -9.05 -13.16
CA MET A 37 0.78 -8.90 -11.92
C MET A 37 0.65 -7.41 -11.57
N VAL A 38 -0.46 -7.08 -10.90
CA VAL A 38 -0.68 -5.77 -10.29
C VAL A 38 -1.12 -6.04 -8.86
N GLU A 39 -0.32 -5.64 -7.88
CA GLU A 39 -0.57 -5.96 -6.47
C GLU A 39 -0.13 -4.84 -5.55
N ARG A 40 -0.91 -4.59 -4.48
CA ARG A 40 -0.52 -3.71 -3.39
C ARG A 40 0.38 -4.46 -2.42
N ALA A 41 1.66 -4.50 -2.75
CA ALA A 41 2.67 -5.17 -1.96
C ALA A 41 4.02 -4.47 -2.09
N THR A 42 4.81 -4.50 -1.02
CA THR A 42 6.22 -4.11 -1.08
C THR A 42 7.03 -5.18 -1.80
N MET A 43 8.23 -4.82 -2.30
CA MET A 43 9.15 -5.80 -2.90
C MET A 43 9.43 -6.99 -1.97
N SER A 44 9.62 -6.73 -0.68
CA SER A 44 9.86 -7.79 0.31
C SER A 44 8.66 -8.74 0.47
N GLN A 45 7.43 -8.21 0.45
CA GLN A 45 6.21 -9.01 0.50
C GLN A 45 6.05 -9.86 -0.76
N MET A 46 6.30 -9.27 -1.93
CA MET A 46 6.24 -9.98 -3.22
C MET A 46 7.27 -11.11 -3.28
N GLN A 47 8.49 -10.88 -2.81
CA GLN A 47 9.56 -11.89 -2.76
C GLN A 47 9.24 -12.99 -1.73
N SER A 48 8.81 -12.61 -0.52
CA SER A 48 8.50 -13.56 0.56
C SER A 48 7.37 -14.53 0.20
N GLY A 49 6.35 -14.08 -0.52
CA GLY A 49 5.20 -14.90 -0.89
C GLY A 49 5.44 -15.81 -2.11
N ARG A 50 6.51 -15.56 -2.88
CA ARG A 50 6.72 -16.17 -4.21
C ARG A 50 8.06 -16.92 -4.36
N GLY A 51 8.82 -17.06 -3.27
CA GLY A 51 10.06 -17.83 -3.22
C GLY A 51 11.16 -17.26 -4.12
N HIS A 52 11.90 -18.13 -4.81
CA HIS A 52 12.98 -17.77 -5.76
C HIS A 52 12.48 -17.32 -7.15
N SER A 53 11.19 -16.96 -7.28
CA SER A 53 10.66 -16.48 -8.56
C SER A 53 11.33 -15.16 -8.94
N GLU A 54 11.82 -15.05 -10.17
CA GLU A 54 12.34 -13.78 -10.69
C GLU A 54 11.19 -12.76 -10.77
N ILE A 55 11.35 -11.63 -10.08
CA ILE A 55 10.40 -10.52 -10.06
C ILE A 55 11.10 -9.29 -10.61
N CYS A 56 10.54 -8.70 -11.66
CA CYS A 56 11.01 -7.42 -12.19
C CYS A 56 9.86 -6.44 -12.33
N ILE A 57 10.12 -5.18 -11.98
CA ILE A 57 9.16 -4.09 -12.16
C ILE A 57 9.12 -3.72 -13.64
N ILE A 58 7.92 -3.75 -14.23
CA ILE A 58 7.73 -3.50 -15.67
C ILE A 58 6.84 -2.28 -15.95
N GLY A 59 6.40 -1.59 -14.90
CA GLY A 59 5.56 -0.41 -15.00
C GLY A 59 5.64 0.46 -13.74
N PRO A 60 4.90 1.58 -13.71
CA PRO A 60 4.87 2.47 -12.56
C PRO A 60 4.07 1.88 -11.38
N SER A 61 4.10 2.60 -10.26
CA SER A 61 3.29 2.32 -9.07
C SER A 61 2.07 3.24 -9.03
N PHE A 62 0.99 2.78 -8.41
CA PHE A 62 -0.30 3.45 -8.35
C PHE A 62 -0.89 3.39 -6.95
N ASP A 63 -1.63 4.41 -6.51
CA ASP A 63 -2.33 4.36 -5.22
C ASP A 63 -3.50 3.36 -5.25
N PHE A 64 -4.12 3.18 -6.42
CA PHE A 64 -5.23 2.27 -6.64
C PHE A 64 -4.88 1.18 -7.65
N GLN A 65 -5.11 -0.08 -7.26
CA GLN A 65 -4.85 -1.25 -8.10
C GLN A 65 -5.58 -1.22 -9.47
N PRO A 66 -6.84 -0.76 -9.59
CA PRO A 66 -7.52 -0.65 -10.89
C PRO A 66 -6.80 0.27 -11.90
N ASP A 67 -6.09 1.29 -11.43
CA ASP A 67 -5.34 2.20 -12.31
C ASP A 67 -4.14 1.47 -12.93
N GLY A 68 -3.46 0.63 -12.15
CA GLY A 68 -2.41 -0.25 -12.66
C GLY A 68 -2.93 -1.27 -13.66
N VAL A 69 -4.12 -1.87 -13.43
CA VAL A 69 -4.77 -2.76 -14.41
C VAL A 69 -5.09 -2.02 -15.71
N THR A 70 -5.59 -0.79 -15.60
CA THR A 70 -5.90 0.07 -16.76
C THR A 70 -4.64 0.43 -17.53
N TRP A 71 -3.57 0.79 -16.82
CA TRP A 71 -2.27 1.08 -17.42
C TRP A 71 -1.70 -0.13 -18.17
N VAL A 72 -1.79 -1.34 -17.60
CA VAL A 72 -1.35 -2.59 -18.25
C VAL A 72 -2.04 -2.76 -19.61
N ARG A 73 -3.37 -2.61 -19.64
CA ARG A 73 -4.16 -2.72 -20.88
C ARG A 73 -3.75 -1.69 -21.94
N GLN A 74 -3.54 -0.45 -21.51
CA GLN A 74 -3.25 0.66 -22.41
C GLN A 74 -1.82 0.66 -22.93
N ASN A 75 -0.85 0.28 -22.10
CA ASN A 75 0.58 0.47 -22.39
C ASN A 75 1.27 -0.82 -22.80
N LEU A 76 0.93 -1.95 -22.18
CA LEU A 76 1.51 -3.25 -22.51
C LEU A 76 0.70 -3.99 -23.58
N ARG A 77 -0.49 -3.48 -23.96
CA ARG A 77 -1.42 -4.12 -24.90
C ARG A 77 -1.71 -5.59 -24.52
N SER A 78 -1.83 -5.84 -23.23
CA SER A 78 -2.06 -7.14 -22.61
C SER A 78 -2.95 -6.98 -21.38
N ASP A 79 -3.39 -8.08 -20.77
CA ASP A 79 -4.10 -8.08 -19.49
C ASP A 79 -3.19 -8.53 -18.33
N VAL A 80 -3.67 -8.34 -17.09
CA VAL A 80 -3.11 -9.00 -15.91
C VAL A 80 -3.23 -10.51 -16.07
N GLY A 81 -2.16 -11.24 -15.76
CA GLY A 81 -1.99 -12.64 -16.11
C GLY A 81 -1.52 -12.87 -17.56
N GLY A 82 -1.36 -11.82 -18.36
CA GLY A 82 -0.73 -11.89 -19.68
C GLY A 82 0.75 -12.20 -19.61
N SER A 83 1.34 -12.58 -20.75
CA SER A 83 2.75 -12.95 -20.84
C SER A 83 3.67 -11.75 -20.65
N CYS A 84 4.76 -11.93 -19.91
CA CYS A 84 5.84 -10.96 -19.78
C CYS A 84 7.19 -11.65 -19.62
N ARG A 85 8.28 -10.87 -19.69
CA ARG A 85 9.63 -11.36 -19.47
C ARG A 85 10.46 -10.27 -18.80
N CYS A 86 11.26 -10.65 -17.81
CA CYS A 86 12.29 -9.80 -17.26
C CYS A 86 13.40 -9.63 -18.31
N ARG A 87 13.85 -8.39 -18.49
CA ARG A 87 14.94 -8.03 -19.39
C ARG A 87 16.17 -7.69 -18.59
#